data_AF-A0A661Z0Z3-F1
#
_entry.id   AF-A0A661Z0Z3-F1
#
_cell.length_a   1.000
_cell.length_b   1.000
_cell.length_c   1.000
_cell.angle_alpha   90.00
_cell.angle_beta   90.00
_cell.angle_gamma   90.00
#
_symmetry.space_group_name_H-M   'P 1'
#
loop_
_entity.id
_entity.type
_entity.pdbx_description
1 polymer ?
#
loop_
_entity_poly.entity_id
_entity_poly.type
_entity_poly.pdbx_seq_one_letter_code
_entity_poly.pdbx_strand_id
1 'polypeptide(L)'
;KHALHGFFESLRAENIQNNIKVSIVIPGRINTLISNNSITKDGSKHGKLDEGQANSMSPDMAAPKIINGILRNKKEILVGGKELLMVHFRRWTPRLFYYLSNKVSAK
;
A
#
# COMPACT_ATOMS: atom_id res chain seq x y z
N LYS A 1 0.74 -12.09 1.48
CA LYS A 1 -0.32 -11.05 1.48
C LYS A 1 -1.67 -11.55 0.95
N HIS A 2 -1.72 -12.47 -0.03
CA HIS A 2 -2.99 -13.00 -0.57
C HIS A 2 -3.90 -13.68 0.46
N ALA A 3 -3.36 -14.42 1.44
CA ALA A 3 -4.16 -15.08 2.48
C ALA A 3 -4.98 -14.10 3.34
N LEU A 4 -4.39 -12.96 3.70
CA LEU A 4 -5.09 -11.91 4.45
C LEU A 4 -6.26 -11.33 3.64
N HIS A 5 -6.07 -11.14 2.33
CA HIS A 5 -7.14 -10.66 1.46
C HIS A 5 -8.33 -11.61 1.48
N GLY A 6 -8.11 -12.91 1.21
CA GLY A 6 -9.20 -13.89 1.22
C GLY A 6 -9.91 -13.97 2.56
N PHE A 7 -9.16 -14.01 3.67
CA PHE A 7 -9.74 -14.06 5.02
C PHE A 7 -10.64 -12.85 5.31
N PHE A 8 -10.14 -11.63 5.07
CA PHE A 8 -10.91 -10.41 5.37
C PHE A 8 -12.06 -10.16 4.39
N GLU A 9 -11.98 -10.67 3.16
CA GLU A 9 -13.13 -10.68 2.25
C GLU A 9 -14.25 -11.60 2.73
N SER A 10 -13.92 -12.83 3.17
CA SER A 10 -14.89 -13.75 3.78
C SER A 10 -15.49 -13.16 5.05
N LEU A 11 -14.66 -12.63 5.96
CA LEU A 11 -15.11 -11.99 7.19
C LEU A 11 -16.11 -10.85 6.92
N ARG A 12 -15.85 -10.05 5.88
CA ARG A 12 -16.76 -8.98 5.47
C ARG A 12 -18.09 -9.54 4.97
N ALA A 13 -18.08 -10.61 4.19
CA ALA A 13 -19.28 -11.21 3.61
C ALA A 13 -20.16 -11.87 4.67
N GLU A 14 -19.55 -12.59 5.62
CA GLU A 14 -20.24 -13.27 6.72
C GLU A 14 -20.92 -12.29 7.69
N ASN A 15 -20.32 -11.11 7.90
CA ASN A 15 -20.82 -10.15 8.89
C ASN A 15 -21.66 -9.01 8.30
N ILE A 16 -22.17 -9.15 7.07
CA ILE A 16 -23.11 -8.18 6.47
C ILE A 16 -24.35 -8.02 7.36
N GLN A 17 -24.89 -9.14 7.87
CA GLN A 17 -26.08 -9.14 8.71
C GLN A 17 -25.84 -8.50 10.09
N ASN A 18 -24.60 -8.52 10.57
CA ASN A 18 -24.19 -7.94 11.84
C ASN A 18 -23.83 -6.44 11.74
N ASN A 19 -24.00 -5.84 10.55
CA ASN A 19 -23.61 -4.45 10.26
C ASN A 19 -22.12 -4.15 10.53
N ILE A 20 -21.24 -5.17 10.43
CA ILE A 20 -19.80 -4.99 10.60
C ILE A 20 -19.18 -4.71 9.24
N LYS A 21 -18.38 -3.65 9.18
CA LYS A 21 -17.68 -3.20 7.96
C LYS A 21 -16.20 -3.51 8.09
N VAL A 22 -15.63 -4.12 7.05
CA VAL A 22 -14.21 -4.50 7.01
C VAL A 22 -13.55 -3.80 5.82
N SER A 23 -12.45 -3.08 6.05
CA SER A 23 -11.67 -2.41 5.01
C SER A 23 -10.24 -2.91 5.04
N ILE A 24 -9.69 -3.26 3.86
CA ILE A 24 -8.31 -3.68 3.70
C ILE A 24 -7.48 -2.48 3.23
N VAL A 25 -6.50 -2.09 4.03
CA VAL A 25 -5.55 -1.02 3.67
C VAL A 25 -4.36 -1.64 2.96
N ILE A 26 -4.07 -1.15 1.77
CA ILE A 26 -2.98 -1.62 0.92
C ILE A 26 -2.01 -0.46 0.74
N PRO A 27 -1.00 -0.33 1.63
CA PRO A 27 -0.02 0.74 1.52
C PRO A 27 1.04 0.42 0.46
N GLY A 28 1.44 1.42 -0.32
CA GLY A 28 2.69 1.48 -1.06
C GLY A 28 3.84 1.91 -0.13
N ARG A 29 4.91 2.49 -0.68
CA ARG A 29 5.98 3.05 0.14
C ARG A 29 5.48 4.27 0.91
N ILE A 30 5.62 4.24 2.24
CA ILE A 30 5.33 5.36 3.15
C ILE A 30 6.62 5.68 3.91
N ASN A 31 6.95 6.96 4.01
CA ASN A 31 8.14 7.45 4.68
C ASN A 31 7.97 7.37 6.20
N THR A 32 8.13 6.17 6.74
CA THR A 32 8.09 5.89 8.18
C THR A 32 9.49 5.59 8.69
N LEU A 33 9.72 5.81 9.99
CA LEU A 33 11.00 5.51 10.64
C LEU A 33 11.33 4.00 10.71
N ILE A 34 10.55 3.12 10.09
CA ILE A 34 10.73 1.66 10.13
C ILE A 34 12.06 1.25 9.49
N SER A 35 12.44 1.84 8.36
CA SER A 35 13.72 1.50 7.69
C SER A 35 14.91 1.94 8.55
N ASN A 36 14.87 3.16 9.08
CA ASN A 36 15.89 3.68 10.00
C ASN A 36 16.05 2.83 11.28
N ASN A 37 14.93 2.34 11.83
CA ASN A 37 14.90 1.55 13.05
C ASN A 37 15.00 0.04 12.80
N SER A 38 15.14 -0.40 11.55
CA SER A 38 15.28 -1.81 11.24
C SER A 38 16.61 -2.35 11.76
N ILE A 39 16.62 -3.63 12.12
CA ILE A 39 17.78 -4.28 12.75
C ILE A 39 18.53 -5.05 11.64
N THR A 40 19.84 -4.88 11.57
CA THR A 40 20.73 -5.64 10.68
C THR A 40 20.90 -7.07 11.19
N LYS A 41 21.51 -7.94 10.38
CA LYS A 41 21.81 -9.33 10.76
C LYS A 41 22.58 -9.44 12.08
N ASP A 42 23.36 -8.42 12.42
CA ASP A 42 24.25 -8.41 13.59
C ASP A 42 23.62 -7.71 14.80
N GLY A 43 22.32 -7.40 14.76
CA GLY A 43 21.60 -6.75 15.87
C GLY A 43 21.78 -5.23 15.96
N SER A 44 22.57 -4.63 15.08
CA SER A 44 22.77 -3.16 15.02
C SER A 44 21.66 -2.48 14.21
N LYS A 45 21.39 -1.20 14.46
CA LYS A 45 20.40 -0.45 13.66
C LYS A 45 20.92 -0.23 12.25
N HIS A 46 20.05 -0.41 11.25
CA HIS A 46 20.37 -0.16 9.84
C HIS A 46 20.76 1.29 9.58
N GLY A 47 20.11 2.24 10.28
CA GLY A 47 20.53 3.65 10.36
C GLY A 47 20.53 4.42 9.04
N LYS A 48 19.98 3.86 7.96
CA LYS A 48 19.85 4.50 6.65
C LYS A 48 18.39 4.46 6.22
N LEU A 49 17.93 5.57 5.67
CA LEU A 49 16.68 5.63 4.92
C LEU A 49 16.96 5.10 3.51
N ASP A 50 16.18 4.11 3.07
CA ASP A 50 16.23 3.66 1.68
C ASP A 50 15.90 4.83 0.73
N GLU A 51 16.62 4.94 -0.40
CA GLU A 51 16.37 5.98 -1.42
C GLU A 51 14.93 5.93 -1.96
N GLY A 52 14.34 4.73 -2.01
CA GLY A 52 12.94 4.51 -2.36
C GLY A 52 11.93 5.07 -1.35
N GLN A 53 12.34 5.32 -0.10
CA GLN A 53 11.51 5.99 0.91
C GLN A 53 11.61 7.52 0.86
N ALA A 54 12.72 8.08 0.35
CA ALA A 54 12.93 9.53 0.30
C ALA A 54 11.85 10.26 -0.53
N ASN A 55 11.39 9.64 -1.63
CA ASN A 55 10.33 10.18 -2.50
C ASN A 55 8.93 9.58 -2.20
N SER A 56 8.78 8.91 -1.06
CA SER A 56 7.55 8.19 -0.72
C SER A 56 6.56 9.08 0.06
N MET A 57 5.30 8.63 0.19
CA MET A 57 4.25 9.43 0.82
C MET A 57 4.53 9.62 2.32
N SER A 58 4.31 10.83 2.86
CA SER A 58 4.42 11.06 4.30
C SER A 58 3.28 10.38 5.08
N PRO A 59 3.50 9.96 6.33
CA PRO A 59 2.45 9.42 7.20
C PRO A 59 1.28 10.38 7.39
N ASP A 60 1.56 11.69 7.49
CA ASP A 60 0.56 12.75 7.64
C ASP A 60 -0.40 12.83 6.44
N MET A 61 0.06 12.44 5.25
CA MET A 61 -0.78 12.34 4.05
C MET A 61 -1.47 10.98 3.93
N ALA A 62 -0.87 9.92 4.50
CA ALA A 62 -1.41 8.58 4.48
C ALA A 62 -2.61 8.42 5.42
N ALA A 63 -2.51 8.94 6.65
CA ALA A 63 -3.55 8.86 7.67
C ALA A 63 -4.93 9.39 7.20
N PRO A 64 -5.06 10.61 6.66
CA PRO A 64 -6.35 11.12 6.19
C PRO A 64 -6.91 10.32 5.02
N LYS A 65 -6.06 9.73 4.16
CA LYS A 65 -6.53 8.84 3.08
C LYS A 65 -7.15 7.55 3.62
N ILE A 66 -6.55 6.97 4.66
CA ILE A 66 -7.08 5.79 5.36
C ILE A 66 -8.42 6.13 5.99
N ILE A 67 -8.47 7.19 6.80
CA ILE A 67 -9.69 7.62 7.50
C ILE A 67 -10.82 7.88 6.51
N ASN A 68 -10.56 8.65 5.45
CA ASN A 68 -11.56 8.94 4.42
C ASN A 68 -12.02 7.67 3.67
N GLY A 69 -11.14 6.69 3.47
CA GLY A 69 -11.49 5.42 2.87
C GLY A 69 -12.43 4.59 3.75
N ILE A 70 -12.14 4.56 5.06
CA ILE A 70 -12.96 3.88 6.07
C ILE A 70 -14.33 4.54 6.18
N LEU A 71 -14.40 5.88 6.28
CA LEU A 71 -15.65 6.64 6.35
C LEU A 71 -16.54 6.38 5.12
N ARG A 72 -15.95 6.19 3.94
CA ARG A 72 -16.65 5.86 2.69
C ARG A 72 -16.94 4.36 2.54
N ASN A 73 -16.68 3.54 3.56
CA ASN A 73 -16.86 2.09 3.56
C ASN A 73 -16.21 1.39 2.35
N LYS A 74 -15.03 1.87 1.92
CA LYS A 74 -14.31 1.25 0.81
C LYS A 74 -13.79 -0.13 1.24
N LYS A 75 -14.01 -1.14 0.39
CA LYS A 75 -13.47 -2.50 0.61
C LYS A 75 -11.94 -2.50 0.62
N GLU A 76 -11.33 -1.83 -0.35
CA GLU A 76 -9.89 -1.68 -0.48
C GLU A 76 -9.51 -0.20 -0.46
N ILE A 77 -8.49 0.14 0.34
CA ILE A 77 -7.98 1.49 0.49
C ILE A 77 -6.51 1.49 0.09
N LEU A 78 -6.23 1.98 -1.11
CA LEU A 78 -4.87 2.13 -1.64
C LEU A 78 -4.24 3.42 -1.08
N VAL A 79 -3.10 3.30 -0.42
CA VAL A 79 -2.44 4.42 0.27
C VAL A 79 -0.99 4.50 -0.17
N GLY A 80 -0.60 5.55 -0.89
CA GLY A 80 0.74 5.63 -1.46
C GLY A 80 0.87 6.74 -2.51
N GLY A 81 2.11 6.97 -2.94
CA GLY A 81 2.47 8.01 -3.92
C GLY A 81 2.23 7.58 -5.37
N LYS A 82 3.04 8.13 -6.29
CA LYS A 82 2.95 7.89 -7.75
C LYS A 82 3.02 6.41 -8.14
N GLU A 83 3.60 5.56 -7.31
CA GLU A 83 3.70 4.11 -7.51
C GLU A 83 2.32 3.43 -7.64
N LEU A 84 1.28 3.98 -7.01
CA LEU A 84 -0.09 3.45 -7.12
C LEU A 84 -0.72 3.67 -8.50
N LEU A 85 -0.22 4.63 -9.30
CA LEU A 85 -0.70 4.85 -10.67
C LEU A 85 -0.44 3.62 -11.55
N MET A 86 0.66 2.89 -11.31
CA MET A 86 0.96 1.65 -12.04
C MET A 86 -0.07 0.55 -11.77
N VAL A 87 -0.64 0.49 -10.56
CA VAL A 87 -1.73 -0.44 -10.22
C VAL A 87 -2.98 -0.10 -11.02
N HIS A 88 -3.27 1.19 -11.20
CA HIS A 88 -4.42 1.65 -11.99
C HIS A 88 -4.21 1.38 -13.48
N PHE A 89 -3.01 1.62 -14.02
CA PHE A 89 -2.69 1.30 -15.42
C PHE A 89 -2.76 -0.20 -15.71
N ARG A 90 -2.28 -1.06 -14.79
CA ARG A 90 -2.42 -2.51 -14.96
C ARG A 90 -3.90 -2.95 -15.00
N ARG A 91 -4.75 -2.31 -14.20
CA ARG A 91 -6.18 -2.67 -14.10
C ARG A 91 -7.02 -2.17 -15.27
N TRP A 92 -6.72 -0.97 -15.80
CA TRP A 92 -7.54 -0.33 -16.83
C TRP A 92 -6.94 -0.40 -18.24
N THR A 93 -5.62 -0.53 -18.37
CA THR A 93 -4.95 -0.49 -19.68
C THR A 93 -3.68 -1.34 -19.68
N PRO A 94 -3.80 -2.69 -19.71
CA PRO A 94 -2.66 -3.60 -19.62
C PRO A 94 -1.58 -3.32 -20.67
N ARG A 95 -1.97 -2.93 -21.89
CA ARG A 95 -1.04 -2.55 -22.97
C ARG A 95 -0.16 -1.34 -22.61
N LEU A 96 -0.72 -0.34 -21.92
CA LEU A 96 0.03 0.84 -21.48
C LEU A 96 0.99 0.49 -20.33
N PHE A 97 0.59 -0.44 -19.44
CA PHE A 97 1.46 -0.96 -18.39
C PHE A 97 2.72 -1.63 -18.97
N TYR A 98 2.57 -2.54 -19.93
CA TYR A 98 3.71 -3.20 -20.58
C TYR A 98 4.60 -2.23 -21.37
N TYR A 99 4.00 -1.20 -21.97
CA TYR A 99 4.76 -0.16 -22.66
C TYR A 99 5.61 0.69 -21.69
N LEU A 100 5.02 1.10 -20.55
CA LEU A 100 5.71 1.90 -19.55
C LEU A 100 6.75 1.07 -18.77
N SER A 101 6.48 -0.20 -18.48
CA SER A 101 7.44 -1.07 -17.78
C SER A 101 8.74 -1.25 -18.56
N ASN A 102 8.67 -1.28 -19.89
CA ASN A 102 9.86 -1.36 -20.74
C ASN A 102 10.68 -0.06 -20.78
N LYS A 103 10.10 1.07 -20.38
CA LYS A 103 10.81 2.37 -20.29
C LYS A 103 11.39 2.65 -18.90
N VAL A 104 10.88 2.01 -17.85
CA VAL A 104 11.49 2.03 -16.51
C VAL A 104 12.59 0.97 -16.49
N SER A 105 13.62 1.19 -17.29
CA SER A 105 14.83 0.36 -17.28
C SER A 105 15.52 0.52 -15.93
N ALA A 106 15.91 -0.60 -15.34
CA ALA A 106 16.66 -0.69 -14.11
C ALA A 106 17.94 0.15 -14.22
N LYS A 107 18.02 1.18 -13.40
CA LYS A 107 19.28 1.82 -13.02
C LYS A 107 19.42 1.70 -11.52
#